data_AF-A0A3A4MSL5-F1
#
_entry.id   AF-A0A3A4MSL5-F1
#
_cell.length_a   1.000
_cell.length_b   1.000
_cell.length_c   1.000
_cell.angle_alpha   90.00
_cell.angle_beta   90.00
_cell.angle_gamma   90.00
#
_symmetry.space_group_name_H-M   'P 1'
#
loop_
_entity.id
_entity.type
_entity.pdbx_description
1 polymer ?
#
loop_
_entity_poly.entity_id
_entity_poly.type
_entity_poly.pdbx_seq_one_letter_code
_entity_poly.pdbx_strand_id
1 'polypeptide(L)' 'MFKALKTIKKIKQLQKEMHDVSLAFLALQDVGLMPETERSKAKAQTMHDVSHMLKDVLGGKSVDEAMKRLLELGKVYAHV' A
#
# COMPACT_ATOMS: atom_id res chain seq x y z
N MET A 1 -23.28 -10.94 11.61
CA MET A 1 -23.08 -9.93 10.54
C MET A 1 -22.55 -8.59 11.04
N PHE A 2 -23.10 -8.00 12.11
CA PHE A 2 -22.66 -6.69 12.63
C PHE A 2 -21.15 -6.58 12.95
N LYS A 3 -20.56 -7.61 13.59
CA LYS A 3 -19.12 -7.66 13.86
C LYS A 3 -18.27 -7.61 12.58
N ALA A 4 -18.66 -8.38 11.55
CA ALA A 4 -17.97 -8.41 10.26
C ALA A 4 -18.03 -7.05 9.56
N LEU A 5 -19.20 -6.39 9.52
CA LEU A 5 -19.35 -5.04 8.95
C LEU A 5 -18.49 -4.00 9.68
N LYS A 6 -18.44 -4.06 11.02
CA LYS A 6 -17.58 -3.18 11.83
C LYS A 6 -16.10 -3.43 11.53
N THR A 7 -15.68 -4.69 11.39
CA THR A 7 -14.32 -5.05 11.00
C THR A 7 -13.98 -4.55 9.60
N ILE A 8 -14.85 -4.76 8.61
CA ILE A 8 -14.66 -4.25 7.23
C ILE A 8 -14.52 -2.72 7.22
N LYS A 9 -15.32 -2.00 8.02
CA LYS A 9 -15.19 -0.54 8.16
C LYS A 9 -13.82 -0.13 8.71
N LYS A 10 -13.29 -0.85 9.70
CA LYS A 10 -11.95 -0.61 10.25
C LYS A 10 -10.85 -0.93 9.23
N ILE A 11 -10.99 -2.00 8.43
CA ILE A 11 -10.04 -2.33 7.36
C ILE A 11 -10.06 -1.25 6.26
N LYS A 12 -11.23 -0.72 5.91
CA LYS A 12 -11.35 0.44 4.98
C LYS A 12 -10.63 1.67 5.53
N GLN A 13 -10.78 1.95 6.82
CA GLN A 13 -10.08 3.07 7.47
C GLN A 13 -8.56 2.85 7.44
N LEU A 14 -8.09 1.65 7.80
CA LEU A 14 -6.68 1.27 7.75
C LEU A 14 -6.11 1.43 6.33
N GLN A 15 -6.84 0.96 5.31
CA GLN A 15 -6.44 1.12 3.91
C GLN A 15 -6.21 2.59 3.54
N LYS A 16 -7.14 3.48 3.93
CA LYS A 16 -7.03 4.92 3.67
C LYS A 16 -5.84 5.55 4.39
N GLU A 17 -5.65 5.23 5.67
CA GLU A 17 -4.53 5.75 6.46
C GLU A 17 -3.18 5.29 5.90
N MET A 18 -3.05 4.02 5.52
CA MET A 18 -1.83 3.51 4.89
C MET A 18 -1.53 4.20 3.57
N HIS A 19 -2.54 4.41 2.72
CA HIS A 19 -2.40 5.11 1.45
C HIS A 19 -1.96 6.57 1.64
N ASP A 20 -2.66 7.30 2.52
CA ASP A 20 -2.42 8.72 2.73
C ASP A 20 -1.04 8.96 3.38
N VAL A 21 -0.67 8.14 4.37
CA VAL A 21 0.65 8.23 5.04
C VAL A 21 1.78 7.87 4.10
N SER A 22 1.65 6.78 3.32
CA SER A 22 2.70 6.38 2.38
C SER A 22 2.89 7.43 1.27
N LEU A 23 1.80 7.98 0.73
CA LEU A 23 1.86 9.03 -0.28
C LEU A 23 2.51 10.31 0.27
N ALA A 24 2.13 10.74 1.48
CA ALA A 24 2.74 11.91 2.12
C ALA A 24 4.25 11.68 2.37
N PHE A 25 4.63 10.47 2.82
CA PHE A 25 6.02 10.14 3.05
C PHE A 25 6.85 10.18 1.76
N LEU A 26 6.35 9.57 0.68
CA LEU A 26 7.00 9.60 -0.64
C LEU A 26 7.10 11.02 -1.19
N ALA A 27 6.02 11.82 -1.08
CA ALA A 27 6.05 13.21 -1.54
C ALA A 27 7.08 14.06 -0.78
N LEU A 28 7.21 13.86 0.55
CA LEU A 28 8.21 14.55 1.37
C LEU A 28 9.65 14.16 0.99
N GLN A 29 9.85 12.91 0.57
CA GLN A 29 11.13 12.44 0.02
C GLN A 29 11.43 13.12 -1.32
N ASP A 30 10.47 13.11 -2.25
CA ASP A 30 10.62 13.67 -3.60
C ASP A 30 10.95 15.18 -3.59
N VAL A 31 10.52 15.93 -2.57
CA VAL A 31 10.83 17.37 -2.40
C VAL A 31 12.03 17.64 -1.47
N GLY A 32 12.74 16.61 -1.02
CA GLY A 32 13.94 16.74 -0.19
C GLY A 32 13.69 17.17 1.26
N LEU A 33 12.43 17.12 1.73
CA LEU A 33 12.06 17.49 3.10
C LEU A 33 12.14 16.32 4.09
N MET A 34 12.53 15.14 3.63
CA MET A 34 12.77 13.97 4.46
C MET A 34 13.89 13.11 3.86
N PRO A 35 14.67 12.37 4.67
CA PRO A 35 15.78 11.59 4.15
C PRO A 35 15.35 10.56 3.10
N GLU A 36 15.90 10.66 1.90
CA GLU A 36 15.76 9.67 0.84
C GLU A 36 16.74 8.53 1.06
N THR A 37 16.41 7.58 1.94
CA THR A 37 17.15 6.32 2.03
C THR A 37 16.41 5.22 1.28
N GLU A 38 17.13 4.35 0.58
CA GLU A 38 16.56 3.17 -0.10
C GLU A 38 15.63 2.37 0.83
N ARG A 39 16.05 2.17 2.08
CA ARG A 39 15.25 1.46 3.09
C ARG A 39 13.95 2.19 3.43
N SER A 40 13.99 3.52 3.57
CA SER A 40 12.78 4.31 3.86
C SER A 40 11.82 4.39 2.68
N LYS A 41 12.35 4.55 1.46
CA LYS A 41 11.57 4.57 0.23
C LYS A 41 10.89 3.22 -0.02
N ALA A 42 11.64 2.12 0.11
CA ALA A 42 11.09 0.77 -0.01
C ALA A 42 9.96 0.50 0.99
N LYS A 43 10.08 0.97 2.24
CA LYS A 43 9.00 0.85 3.25
C LYS A 43 7.75 1.64 2.85
N ALA A 44 7.91 2.90 2.44
CA ALA A 44 6.78 3.75 2.05
C ALA A 44 6.09 3.20 0.80
N GLN A 45 6.86 2.77 -0.20
CA GLN A 45 6.34 2.12 -1.40
C GLN A 45 5.58 0.83 -1.05
N THR A 46 6.14 -0.02 -0.20
CA THR A 46 5.45 -1.25 0.27
C THR A 46 4.11 -0.91 0.94
N MET A 47 4.06 0.10 1.80
CA MET A 47 2.81 0.55 2.43
C MET A 47 1.79 1.06 1.41
N HIS A 48 2.25 1.79 0.39
CA HIS A 48 1.42 2.27 -0.71
C HIS A 48 0.81 1.10 -1.48
N ASP A 49 1.62 0.11 -1.85
CA ASP A 49 1.19 -1.03 -2.64
C ASP A 49 0.24 -1.94 -1.87
N VAL A 50 0.53 -2.20 -0.58
CA VAL A 50 -0.38 -2.93 0.30
C VAL A 50 -1.72 -2.20 0.47
N SER A 51 -1.71 -0.87 0.50
CA SER A 51 -2.97 -0.10 0.55
C SER A 51 -3.83 -0.32 -0.70
N HIS A 52 -3.23 -0.43 -1.89
CA HIS A 52 -3.96 -0.75 -3.13
C HIS A 52 -4.47 -2.18 -3.14
N MET A 53 -3.71 -3.14 -2.60
CA MET A 53 -4.21 -4.51 -2.45
C MET A 53 -5.42 -4.59 -1.54
N LEU A 54 -5.37 -3.92 -0.39
CA LEU A 54 -6.51 -3.86 0.53
C LEU A 54 -7.72 -3.24 -0.17
N LYS A 55 -7.52 -2.18 -0.95
CA LYS A 55 -8.57 -1.55 -1.76
C LYS A 55 -9.18 -2.54 -2.76
N ASP A 56 -8.35 -3.32 -3.43
CA ASP A 56 -8.77 -4.32 -4.42
C ASP A 56 -9.60 -5.45 -3.77
N VAL A 57 -9.15 -6.01 -2.64
CA VAL A 57 -9.90 -7.03 -1.88
C VAL A 57 -11.21 -6.46 -1.35
N LEU A 58 -11.21 -5.25 -0.78
CA LEU A 58 -12.41 -4.57 -0.30
C LEU A 58 -13.39 -4.22 -1.42
N GLY A 59 -12.91 -4.11 -2.66
CA GLY A 59 -13.69 -3.93 -3.89
C GLY A 59 -14.24 -5.23 -4.48
N GLY A 60 -13.92 -6.39 -3.88
CA GLY A 60 -14.45 -7.69 -4.28
C GLY A 60 -13.55 -8.49 -5.23
N LYS A 61 -12.32 -8.04 -5.51
CA LYS A 61 -11.34 -8.86 -6.25
C LYS A 61 -10.87 -10.04 -5.41
N SER A 62 -10.43 -11.10 -6.08
CA SER A 62 -9.80 -12.22 -5.38
C SER A 62 -8.44 -11.81 -4.78
N VAL A 63 -7.96 -12.58 -3.80
CA VAL A 63 -6.64 -12.34 -3.21
C VAL A 63 -5.54 -12.47 -4.27
N ASP A 64 -5.66 -13.42 -5.19
CA ASP A 64 -4.70 -13.62 -6.28
C ASP A 64 -4.65 -12.42 -7.23
N GLU A 65 -5.82 -11.87 -7.58
CA GLU A 65 -5.91 -10.67 -8.41
C GLU A 65 -5.31 -9.44 -7.72
N ALA A 66 -5.56 -9.27 -6.43
CA ALA A 66 -4.98 -8.18 -5.64
C ALA A 66 -3.45 -8.33 -5.51
N MET A 67 -2.93 -9.54 -5.35
CA MET A 67 -1.49 -9.81 -5.21
C MET A 67 -0.68 -9.62 -6.49
N LYS A 68 -1.30 -9.64 -7.68
CA LYS A 68 -0.59 -9.40 -8.95
C LYS A 68 0.22 -8.10 -8.92
N ARG A 69 -0.29 -7.03 -8.28
CA ARG A 69 0.42 -5.75 -8.14
C ARG A 69 1.74 -5.86 -7.36
N LEU A 70 1.76 -6.63 -6.26
CA LEU A 70 3.01 -6.89 -5.51
C LEU A 70 4.02 -7.70 -6.34
N LEU A 71 3.52 -8.69 -7.07
CA LEU A 71 4.36 -9.60 -7.85
C LEU A 71 4.93 -8.95 -9.11
N GLU A 72 4.22 -7.98 -9.69
CA GLU A 72 4.72 -7.16 -10.81
C GLU A 72 5.84 -6.21 -10.36
N LEU A 73 5.76 -5.66 -9.15
CA LEU A 73 6.84 -4.84 -8.57
C LEU A 73 8.10 -5.65 -8.27
N GLY A 74 7.97 -6.93 -7.87
CA GLY A 74 9.10 -7.84 -7.71
C GLY A 74 9.92 -8.07 -8.98
N LYS A 75 9.32 -7.87 -10.17
CA LYS A 75 10.03 -7.98 -11.46
C LYS A 75 10.83 -6.73 -11.82
N VAL A 76 10.44 -5.55 -11.32
CA VAL A 76 11.14 -4.29 -11.59
C VAL A 76 12.47 -4.22 -10.85
N TYR A 77 12.57 -4.83 -9.65
CA TYR A 77 13.80 -4.88 -8.86
C TYR A 77 14.72 -6.08 -9.18
N ALA A 78 14.28 -7.04 -10.00
CA ALA A 78 15.10 -8.20 -10.39
C ALA A 78 16.02 -7.94 -11.61
N HIS A 79 15.97 -6.71 -12.17
CA HIS A 79 16.75 -6.30 -13.34
C HIS A 79 17.76 -5.18 -13.05
N VAL A 80 18.04 -4.87 -11.78
CA VAL A 80 19.13 -3.97 -11.35
C VAL A 80 20.22 -4.77 -10.68
#